data_AF-A0A7H5F277-F1
#
_entry.id   AF-A0A7H5F277-F1
#
_cell.length_a   1.000
_cell.length_b   1.000
_cell.length_c   1.000
_cell.angle_alpha   90.00
_cell.angle_beta   90.00
_cell.angle_gamma   90.00
#
_symmetry.space_group_name_H-M   'P 1'
#
loop_
_entity.id
_entity.type
_entity.pdbx_description
1 polymer ?
#
loop_
_entity_poly.entity_id
_entity_poly.type
_entity_poly.pdbx_seq_one_letter_code
_entity_poly.pdbx_strand_id
1 'polypeptide(L)'
;MKIGRFQVGENHRPFIIAEMSGNHNQDINRAKALVKAAAEAGCHALKLQTYTADTMTIDHRGGLFDITDPDSLWADRNLYELYQEAHTPWEWHEELFTYANSLGMEAFSSPFDETAVDFLESLNVPAYKIASFESNHHPLLRKVAATGKPVIISSGTSKLDELYESVRILRAAGSGPICVLKCTSTYPATPENTNLKTIPVFKSVFPDCEVGLSDHTMGVGVALAAVALGATVVEKHFTLRRADGGVDSAFSMEPEELALLVTETERAWQALGGIQLDTQKAEEKSRQFRRSIYVVKDIQKGEIITPENVRVIRPGDGLHPRYFDEILGKFAGTPLKKGAPLRLTDLSGTQN
;
A
#
# COMPACT_ATOMS: atom_id res chain seq x y z
N MET A 1 -6.48 11.87 5.36
CA MET A 1 -7.52 12.62 4.60
C MET A 1 -8.83 11.83 4.44
N LYS A 2 -9.92 12.43 3.93
CA LYS A 2 -11.19 11.75 3.63
C LYS A 2 -11.52 11.84 2.14
N ILE A 3 -11.92 10.73 1.52
CA ILE A 3 -12.39 10.64 0.12
C ILE A 3 -13.77 9.99 0.15
N GLY A 4 -14.81 10.76 -0.15
CA GLY A 4 -16.20 10.30 -0.04
C GLY A 4 -16.47 9.71 1.34
N ARG A 5 -16.85 8.43 1.42
CA ARG A 5 -17.08 7.72 2.70
C ARG A 5 -15.82 7.18 3.39
N PHE A 6 -14.68 7.13 2.71
CA PHE A 6 -13.48 6.45 3.22
C PHE A 6 -12.51 7.41 3.90
N GLN A 7 -11.98 6.98 5.05
CA GLN A 7 -10.83 7.61 5.68
C GLN A 7 -9.54 7.00 5.11
N VAL A 8 -8.60 7.85 4.75
CA VAL A 8 -7.31 7.49 4.14
C VAL A 8 -6.21 8.03 5.03
N GLY A 9 -5.28 7.19 5.44
CA GLY A 9 -4.15 7.56 6.29
C GLY A 9 -3.51 6.36 6.96
N GLU A 10 -2.40 6.57 7.66
CA GLU A 10 -1.59 5.48 8.27
C GLU A 10 -2.36 4.62 9.27
N ASN A 11 -3.38 5.18 9.93
CA ASN A 11 -4.22 4.48 10.91
C ASN A 11 -5.45 3.79 10.30
N HIS A 12 -5.55 3.77 8.97
CA HIS A 12 -6.65 3.13 8.23
C HIS A 12 -6.08 2.12 7.24
N ARG A 13 -6.91 1.13 6.88
CA ARG A 13 -6.55 0.17 5.83
C ARG A 13 -6.15 0.91 4.54
N PRO A 14 -5.17 0.41 3.77
CA PRO A 14 -4.74 1.05 2.52
C PRO A 14 -5.91 1.26 1.57
N PHE A 15 -5.99 2.46 0.99
CA PHE A 15 -7.05 2.83 0.04
C PHE A 15 -6.68 2.35 -1.36
N ILE A 16 -7.43 1.39 -1.87
CA ILE A 16 -7.16 0.71 -3.16
C ILE A 16 -8.03 1.29 -4.27
N ILE A 17 -7.38 1.80 -5.31
CA ILE A 17 -8.01 2.39 -6.50
C ILE A 17 -7.83 1.44 -7.68
N ALA A 18 -8.95 1.00 -8.26
CA ALA A 18 -8.97 0.28 -9.53
C ALA A 18 -9.06 1.31 -10.67
N GLU A 19 -7.97 1.45 -11.42
CA GLU A 19 -7.90 2.30 -12.60
C GLU A 19 -8.41 1.55 -13.82
N MET A 20 -9.53 2.01 -14.41
CA MET A 20 -10.07 1.37 -15.60
C MET A 20 -9.29 1.74 -16.87
N SER A 21 -8.84 2.99 -16.99
CA SER A 21 -8.22 3.53 -18.21
C SER A 21 -9.04 3.15 -19.47
N GLY A 22 -8.40 2.86 -20.60
CA GLY A 22 -9.01 2.38 -21.84
C GLY A 22 -9.36 0.88 -21.88
N ASN A 23 -9.31 0.14 -20.76
CA ASN A 23 -9.55 -1.32 -20.75
C ASN A 23 -11.02 -1.71 -21.00
N HIS A 24 -11.92 -0.73 -21.07
CA HIS A 24 -13.31 -0.92 -21.49
C HIS A 24 -13.46 -1.20 -22.98
N ASN A 25 -12.42 -1.00 -23.80
CA ASN A 25 -12.40 -1.31 -25.24
C ASN A 25 -13.61 -0.75 -26.01
N GLN A 26 -14.01 0.49 -25.69
CA GLN A 26 -15.19 1.14 -26.27
C GLN A 26 -16.51 0.33 -26.16
N ASP A 27 -16.67 -0.50 -25.11
CA ASP A 27 -17.93 -1.16 -24.77
C ASP A 27 -18.38 -0.85 -23.33
N ILE A 28 -19.53 -0.17 -23.19
CA ILE A 28 -20.09 0.20 -21.89
C ILE A 28 -20.49 -1.01 -21.03
N ASN A 29 -20.87 -2.13 -21.64
CA ASN A 29 -21.19 -3.35 -20.88
C ASN A 29 -19.92 -3.96 -20.30
N ARG A 30 -18.81 -3.92 -21.07
CA ARG A 30 -17.49 -4.28 -20.55
C ARG A 30 -17.05 -3.34 -19.44
N ALA A 31 -17.26 -2.03 -19.59
CA ALA A 31 -16.99 -1.05 -18.53
C ALA A 31 -17.75 -1.38 -17.25
N LYS A 32 -19.06 -1.65 -17.33
CA LYS A 32 -19.86 -2.09 -16.17
C LYS A 32 -19.35 -3.40 -15.57
N ALA A 33 -18.95 -4.37 -16.39
CA ALA A 33 -18.35 -5.61 -15.90
C ALA A 33 -17.03 -5.36 -15.14
N LEU A 34 -16.19 -4.42 -15.60
CA LEU A 34 -14.99 -3.97 -14.88
C LEU A 34 -15.35 -3.35 -13.53
N VAL A 35 -16.33 -2.43 -13.50
CA VAL A 35 -16.79 -1.81 -12.24
C VAL A 35 -17.26 -2.88 -11.25
N LYS A 36 -18.05 -3.85 -11.71
CA LYS A 36 -18.54 -4.95 -10.87
C LYS A 36 -17.40 -5.80 -10.33
N ALA A 37 -16.46 -6.20 -11.17
CA ALA A 37 -15.33 -7.03 -10.77
C ALA A 37 -14.39 -6.31 -9.78
N ALA A 38 -14.16 -5.01 -9.96
CA ALA A 38 -13.39 -4.21 -9.01
C ALA A 38 -14.07 -4.11 -7.63
N ALA A 39 -15.40 -3.96 -7.61
CA ALA A 39 -16.17 -3.99 -6.36
C ALA A 39 -16.13 -5.36 -5.68
N GLU A 40 -16.27 -6.45 -6.45
CA GLU A 40 -16.18 -7.83 -5.93
C GLU A 40 -14.80 -8.17 -5.38
N ALA A 41 -13.73 -7.59 -5.95
CA ALA A 41 -12.37 -7.67 -5.41
C ALA A 41 -12.18 -6.89 -4.09
N GLY A 42 -13.13 -6.01 -3.73
CA GLY A 42 -13.07 -5.20 -2.51
C GLY A 42 -12.33 -3.87 -2.68
N CYS A 43 -12.20 -3.35 -3.90
CA CYS A 43 -11.62 -2.03 -4.11
C CYS A 43 -12.43 -0.93 -3.44
N HIS A 44 -11.76 0.18 -3.12
CA HIS A 44 -12.39 1.32 -2.47
C HIS A 44 -12.90 2.35 -3.46
N ALA A 45 -12.22 2.47 -4.60
CA ALA A 45 -12.62 3.40 -5.64
C ALA A 45 -12.42 2.84 -7.04
N LEU A 46 -13.32 3.23 -7.93
CA LEU A 46 -13.13 3.22 -9.37
C LEU A 46 -12.51 4.55 -9.79
N LYS A 47 -11.52 4.48 -10.67
CA LYS A 47 -10.96 5.66 -11.35
C LYS A 47 -11.11 5.56 -12.86
N LEU A 48 -11.51 6.69 -13.47
CA LEU A 48 -11.55 6.90 -14.92
C LEU A 48 -10.50 7.92 -15.37
N GLN A 49 -10.43 8.11 -16.68
CA GLN A 49 -9.72 9.20 -17.34
C GLN A 49 -10.71 10.03 -18.15
N THR A 50 -10.69 11.35 -17.97
CA THR A 50 -11.63 12.26 -18.62
C THR A 50 -10.86 13.20 -19.53
N TYR A 51 -10.94 12.93 -20.82
CA TYR A 51 -10.38 13.72 -21.90
C TYR A 51 -11.05 13.34 -23.23
N THR A 52 -10.69 14.07 -24.27
CA THR A 52 -10.89 13.70 -25.68
C THR A 52 -9.54 13.82 -26.39
N ALA A 53 -9.39 13.24 -27.58
CA ALA A 53 -8.16 13.40 -28.35
C ALA A 53 -7.84 14.89 -28.61
N ASP A 54 -8.85 15.72 -28.88
CA ASP A 54 -8.73 17.17 -29.12
C ASP A 54 -8.29 17.99 -27.90
N THR A 55 -8.56 17.52 -26.69
CA THR A 55 -8.13 18.19 -25.45
C THR A 55 -6.75 17.72 -25.00
N MET A 56 -6.35 16.51 -25.40
CA MET A 56 -5.06 15.91 -25.06
C MET A 56 -3.95 16.28 -26.05
N THR A 57 -4.27 16.33 -27.34
CA THR A 57 -3.32 16.54 -28.43
C THR A 57 -4.05 17.15 -29.65
N ILE A 58 -3.42 17.14 -30.82
CA ILE A 58 -3.99 17.63 -32.08
C ILE A 58 -3.98 16.53 -33.14
N ASP A 59 -4.92 16.59 -34.09
CA ASP A 59 -4.96 15.71 -35.27
C ASP A 59 -3.80 16.04 -36.22
N HIS A 60 -2.63 15.49 -35.91
CA HIS A 60 -1.40 15.72 -36.64
C HIS A 60 -0.54 14.45 -36.69
N ARG A 61 0.01 14.15 -37.86
CA ARG A 61 0.98 13.08 -38.09
C ARG A 61 2.37 13.66 -38.37
N GLY A 62 3.40 12.97 -37.88
CA GLY A 62 4.80 13.34 -38.01
C GLY A 62 5.45 13.81 -36.70
N GLY A 63 6.78 13.70 -36.64
CA GLY A 63 7.58 14.18 -35.51
C GLY A 63 7.25 13.42 -34.21
N LEU A 64 7.05 14.16 -33.12
CA LEU A 64 6.76 13.61 -31.79
C LEU A 64 5.30 13.15 -31.61
N PHE A 65 4.44 13.35 -32.62
CA PHE A 65 3.06 12.88 -32.58
C PHE A 65 2.91 11.41 -33.00
N ASP A 66 3.94 10.84 -33.63
CA ASP A 66 4.01 9.41 -33.95
C ASP A 66 4.91 8.69 -32.94
N ILE A 67 4.42 7.56 -32.45
CA ILE A 67 5.12 6.71 -31.48
C ILE A 67 6.07 5.80 -32.25
N THR A 68 7.31 6.25 -32.39
CA THR A 68 8.34 5.59 -33.20
C THR A 68 9.29 4.69 -32.41
N ASP A 69 9.14 4.65 -31.09
CA ASP A 69 9.91 3.74 -30.23
C ASP A 69 9.43 2.30 -30.45
N PRO A 70 10.27 1.40 -31.01
CA PRO A 70 9.87 0.02 -31.30
C PRO A 70 9.63 -0.81 -30.03
N ASP A 71 10.15 -0.39 -28.87
CA ASP A 71 9.94 -1.07 -27.59
C ASP A 71 8.64 -0.62 -26.88
N SER A 72 7.94 0.38 -27.44
CA SER A 72 6.67 0.86 -26.92
C SER A 72 5.53 -0.13 -27.18
N LEU A 73 4.64 -0.29 -26.20
CA LEU A 73 3.38 -1.03 -26.36
C LEU A 73 2.48 -0.44 -27.46
N TRP A 74 2.72 0.80 -27.82
CA TRP A 74 1.95 1.56 -28.81
C TRP A 74 2.81 1.95 -30.02
N ALA A 75 3.89 1.22 -30.30
CA ALA A 75 4.74 1.44 -31.47
C ALA A 75 3.91 1.52 -32.77
N ASP A 76 4.36 2.37 -33.70
CA ASP A 76 3.75 2.65 -34.99
C ASP A 76 2.35 3.30 -34.94
N ARG A 77 1.90 3.75 -33.76
CA ARG A 77 0.65 4.49 -33.59
C ARG A 77 0.87 5.99 -33.58
N ASN A 78 -0.18 6.74 -33.89
CA ASN A 78 -0.25 8.18 -33.68
C ASN A 78 -0.96 8.52 -32.36
N LEU A 79 -0.53 9.57 -31.67
CA LEU A 79 -1.10 9.98 -30.38
C LEU A 79 -2.60 10.29 -30.48
N TYR A 80 -3.03 11.05 -31.50
CA TYR A 80 -4.43 11.43 -31.64
C TYR A 80 -5.32 10.21 -31.84
N GLU A 81 -4.92 9.27 -32.70
CA GLU A 81 -5.64 8.01 -32.92
C GLU A 81 -5.68 7.12 -31.68
N LEU A 82 -4.57 7.07 -30.94
CA LEU A 82 -4.50 6.33 -29.67
C LEU A 82 -5.47 6.89 -28.64
N TYR A 83 -5.48 8.20 -28.43
CA TYR A 83 -6.38 8.85 -27.49
C TYR A 83 -7.84 8.77 -27.93
N GLN A 84 -8.11 8.80 -29.24
CA GLN A 84 -9.46 8.58 -29.78
C GLN A 84 -9.97 7.17 -29.46
N GLU A 85 -9.12 6.15 -29.51
CA GLU A 85 -9.48 4.77 -29.12
C GLU A 85 -9.58 4.61 -27.60
N ALA A 86 -8.68 5.24 -26.83
CA ALA A 86 -8.50 4.98 -25.40
C ALA A 86 -9.50 5.72 -24.50
N HIS A 87 -9.97 6.91 -24.90
CA HIS A 87 -10.78 7.76 -24.03
C HIS A 87 -12.08 7.07 -23.58
N THR A 88 -12.48 7.27 -22.33
CA THR A 88 -13.81 6.89 -21.87
C THR A 88 -14.82 7.93 -22.37
N PRO A 89 -15.88 7.54 -23.12
CA PRO A 89 -16.92 8.48 -23.53
C PRO A 89 -17.51 9.22 -22.32
N TRP A 90 -17.65 10.54 -22.44
CA TRP A 90 -18.03 11.39 -21.30
C TRP A 90 -19.42 11.02 -20.79
N GLU A 91 -20.35 10.74 -21.69
CA GLU A 91 -21.72 10.32 -21.39
C GLU A 91 -21.81 9.03 -20.54
N TRP A 92 -20.74 8.23 -20.45
CA TRP A 92 -20.74 7.02 -19.60
C TRP A 92 -20.43 7.32 -18.13
N HIS A 93 -19.81 8.45 -17.82
CA HIS A 93 -19.28 8.70 -16.48
C HIS A 93 -20.37 8.71 -15.41
N GLU A 94 -21.52 9.37 -15.66
CA GLU A 94 -22.63 9.42 -14.70
C GLU A 94 -23.15 8.02 -14.38
N GLU A 95 -23.37 7.19 -15.41
CA GLU A 95 -23.86 5.82 -15.25
C GLU A 95 -22.84 4.94 -14.51
N LEU A 96 -21.57 4.99 -14.89
CA LEU A 96 -20.51 4.19 -14.28
C LEU A 96 -20.23 4.61 -12.84
N PHE A 97 -20.24 5.91 -12.54
CA PHE A 97 -20.08 6.43 -11.17
C PHE A 97 -21.25 6.03 -10.30
N THR A 98 -22.49 6.17 -10.81
CA THR A 98 -23.68 5.72 -10.10
C THR A 98 -23.61 4.22 -9.81
N TYR A 99 -23.18 3.42 -10.79
CA TYR A 99 -23.05 1.99 -10.60
C TYR A 99 -21.97 1.62 -9.59
N ALA A 100 -20.78 2.21 -9.66
CA ALA A 100 -19.70 2.03 -8.69
C ALA A 100 -20.14 2.39 -7.26
N ASN A 101 -20.82 3.53 -7.11
CA ASN A 101 -21.37 4.00 -5.84
C ASN A 101 -22.41 3.03 -5.26
N SER A 102 -23.27 2.45 -6.11
CA SER A 102 -24.28 1.46 -5.71
C SER A 102 -23.66 0.15 -5.19
N LEU A 103 -22.44 -0.15 -5.64
CA LEU A 103 -21.66 -1.32 -5.23
C LEU A 103 -20.73 -1.02 -4.04
N GLY A 104 -20.79 0.19 -3.48
CA GLY A 104 -20.05 0.56 -2.26
C GLY A 104 -18.66 1.13 -2.48
N MET A 105 -18.24 1.34 -3.73
CA MET A 105 -17.01 2.08 -4.06
C MET A 105 -17.29 3.57 -4.15
N GLU A 106 -16.27 4.41 -3.98
CA GLU A 106 -16.32 5.78 -4.51
C GLU A 106 -15.95 5.78 -5.99
N ALA A 107 -16.30 6.82 -6.73
CA ALA A 107 -15.89 6.95 -8.12
C ALA A 107 -15.46 8.38 -8.43
N PHE A 108 -14.30 8.51 -9.07
CA PHE A 108 -13.74 9.78 -9.50
C PHE A 108 -12.91 9.58 -10.78
N SER A 109 -12.34 10.65 -11.31
CA SER A 109 -11.56 10.59 -12.53
C SER A 109 -10.31 11.46 -12.48
N SER A 110 -9.47 11.27 -13.48
CA SER A 110 -8.34 12.15 -13.79
C SER A 110 -8.76 13.10 -14.92
N PRO A 111 -8.95 14.41 -14.65
CA PRO A 111 -9.09 15.39 -15.72
C PRO A 111 -7.73 15.65 -16.36
N PHE A 112 -7.69 15.73 -17.69
CA PHE A 112 -6.46 16.06 -18.43
C PHE A 112 -6.46 17.50 -18.94
N ASP A 113 -7.59 18.19 -18.86
CA ASP A 113 -7.74 19.59 -19.23
C ASP A 113 -8.82 20.27 -18.36
N GLU A 114 -8.96 21.59 -18.49
CA GLU A 114 -9.93 22.36 -17.72
C GLU A 114 -11.38 22.00 -18.01
N THR A 115 -11.74 21.59 -19.22
CA THR A 115 -13.14 21.25 -19.56
C THR A 115 -13.56 19.94 -18.89
N ALA A 116 -12.64 18.98 -18.73
CA ALA A 116 -12.86 17.79 -17.93
C ALA A 116 -13.17 18.11 -16.46
N VAL A 117 -12.56 19.16 -15.89
CA VAL A 117 -12.88 19.60 -14.52
C VAL A 117 -14.32 20.10 -14.43
N ASP A 118 -14.78 20.92 -15.39
CA ASP A 118 -16.16 21.43 -15.39
C ASP A 118 -17.18 20.30 -15.49
N PHE A 119 -16.89 19.31 -16.34
CA PHE A 119 -17.71 18.11 -16.48
C PHE A 119 -17.76 17.29 -15.18
N LEU A 120 -16.60 17.01 -14.57
CA LEU A 120 -16.54 16.23 -13.33
C LEU A 120 -17.19 16.94 -12.13
N GLU A 121 -17.19 18.28 -12.10
CA GLU A 121 -17.95 19.03 -11.09
C GLU A 121 -19.46 18.83 -11.25
N SER A 122 -19.98 18.74 -12.49
CA SER A 122 -21.40 18.41 -12.73
C SER A 122 -21.79 17.02 -12.19
N LEU A 123 -20.83 16.10 -12.06
CA LEU A 123 -21.00 14.77 -11.50
C LEU A 123 -20.71 14.70 -9.99
N ASN A 124 -20.33 15.81 -9.37
CA ASN A 124 -20.01 15.93 -7.95
C ASN A 124 -19.02 14.86 -7.44
N VAL A 125 -17.91 14.65 -8.17
CA VAL A 125 -16.89 13.67 -7.79
C VAL A 125 -16.31 13.98 -6.38
N PRO A 126 -15.92 12.97 -5.59
CA PRO A 126 -15.45 13.14 -4.21
C PRO A 126 -13.98 13.58 -4.11
N ALA A 127 -13.21 13.45 -5.18
CA ALA A 127 -11.80 13.80 -5.26
C ALA A 127 -11.36 13.93 -6.74
N TYR A 128 -10.17 14.47 -6.96
CA TYR A 128 -9.52 14.52 -8.27
C TYR A 128 -8.22 13.74 -8.29
N LYS A 129 -7.93 13.07 -9.41
CA LYS A 129 -6.60 12.52 -9.70
C LYS A 129 -5.87 13.39 -10.71
N ILE A 130 -4.68 13.89 -10.37
CA ILE A 130 -3.74 14.46 -11.34
C ILE A 130 -2.78 13.33 -11.76
N ALA A 131 -2.79 13.01 -13.05
CA ALA A 131 -1.88 12.05 -13.65
C ALA A 131 -0.45 12.61 -13.72
N SER A 132 0.54 11.73 -13.90
CA SER A 132 1.96 12.12 -13.85
C SER A 132 2.31 13.17 -14.90
N PHE A 133 1.82 12.99 -16.14
CA PHE A 133 2.13 13.88 -17.25
C PHE A 133 1.52 15.28 -17.08
N GLU A 134 0.40 15.37 -16.37
CA GLU A 134 -0.32 16.62 -16.08
C GLU A 134 0.17 17.30 -14.80
N SER A 135 1.15 16.71 -14.09
CA SER A 135 1.68 17.27 -12.84
C SER A 135 2.29 18.66 -13.01
N ASN A 136 2.75 19.02 -14.21
CA ASN A 136 3.26 20.36 -14.53
C ASN A 136 2.23 21.27 -15.21
N HIS A 137 0.99 20.82 -15.39
CA HIS A 137 -0.08 21.60 -16.02
C HIS A 137 -0.66 22.62 -15.03
N HIS A 138 0.08 23.70 -14.75
CA HIS A 138 -0.28 24.66 -13.71
C HIS A 138 -1.70 25.26 -13.84
N PRO A 139 -2.22 25.59 -15.04
CA PRO A 139 -3.61 26.00 -15.20
C PRO A 139 -4.65 24.97 -14.69
N LEU A 140 -4.56 23.72 -15.13
CA LEU A 140 -5.35 22.59 -14.63
C LEU A 140 -5.24 22.43 -13.10
N LEU A 141 -4.02 22.47 -12.55
CA LEU A 141 -3.82 22.37 -11.09
C LEU A 141 -4.60 23.46 -10.33
N ARG A 142 -4.56 24.71 -10.80
CA ARG A 142 -5.30 25.81 -10.16
C ARG A 142 -6.81 25.59 -10.27
N LYS A 143 -7.30 25.10 -11.40
CA LYS A 143 -8.73 24.85 -11.60
C LYS A 143 -9.24 23.73 -10.68
N VAL A 144 -8.51 22.61 -10.61
CA VAL A 144 -8.81 21.51 -9.70
C VAL A 144 -8.76 21.97 -8.24
N ALA A 145 -7.72 22.72 -7.86
CA ALA A 145 -7.58 23.23 -6.51
C ALA A 145 -8.72 24.17 -6.09
N ALA A 146 -9.21 25.03 -7.01
CA ALA A 146 -10.30 25.96 -6.73
C ALA A 146 -11.62 25.28 -6.36
N THR A 147 -11.78 23.97 -6.65
CA THR A 147 -12.95 23.18 -6.20
C THR A 147 -12.94 22.91 -4.69
N GLY A 148 -11.79 23.06 -4.02
CA GLY A 148 -11.60 22.75 -2.61
C GLY A 148 -11.65 21.24 -2.28
N LYS A 149 -11.76 20.37 -3.29
CA LYS A 149 -11.86 18.93 -3.10
C LYS A 149 -10.49 18.28 -2.84
N PRO A 150 -10.47 17.09 -2.23
CA PRO A 150 -9.26 16.28 -2.10
C PRO A 150 -8.59 16.02 -3.45
N VAL A 151 -7.25 16.05 -3.48
CA VAL A 151 -6.46 15.83 -4.70
C VAL A 151 -5.46 14.71 -4.48
N ILE A 152 -5.38 13.78 -5.42
CA ILE A 152 -4.34 12.75 -5.50
C ILE A 152 -3.47 13.10 -6.70
N ILE A 153 -2.16 13.28 -6.55
CA ILE A 153 -1.23 13.66 -7.64
C ILE A 153 -0.13 12.60 -7.79
N SER A 154 0.09 12.12 -9.02
CA SER A 154 1.22 11.22 -9.32
C SER A 154 2.49 11.99 -9.66
N SER A 155 3.64 11.38 -9.40
CA SER A 155 4.98 11.97 -9.54
C SER A 155 5.85 11.34 -10.64
N GLY A 156 5.28 10.52 -11.53
CA GLY A 156 6.05 9.57 -12.34
C GLY A 156 7.01 10.19 -13.36
N THR A 157 6.78 11.44 -13.74
CA THR A 157 7.61 12.22 -14.69
C THR A 157 8.32 13.39 -14.02
N SER A 158 7.99 13.69 -12.76
CA SER A 158 8.40 14.91 -12.08
C SER A 158 9.70 14.71 -11.32
N LYS A 159 10.61 15.68 -11.43
CA LYS A 159 11.65 15.87 -10.41
C LYS A 159 11.03 16.35 -9.10
N LEU A 160 11.80 16.27 -8.02
CA LEU A 160 11.31 16.65 -6.69
C LEU A 160 10.92 18.13 -6.59
N ASP A 161 11.69 19.02 -7.22
CA ASP A 161 11.42 20.46 -7.26
C ASP A 161 10.15 20.80 -8.05
N GLU A 162 9.95 20.15 -9.20
CA GLU A 162 8.73 20.25 -10.01
C GLU A 162 7.51 19.78 -9.22
N LEU A 163 7.58 18.60 -8.60
CA LEU A 163 6.49 18.07 -7.78
C LEU A 163 6.18 18.99 -6.58
N TYR A 164 7.22 19.56 -5.97
CA TYR A 164 7.07 20.50 -4.86
C TYR A 164 6.37 21.79 -5.33
N GLU A 165 6.70 22.29 -6.52
CA GLU A 165 6.01 23.41 -7.15
C GLU A 165 4.52 23.07 -7.40
N SER A 166 4.20 21.90 -7.97
CA SER A 166 2.83 21.46 -8.22
C SER A 166 2.00 21.42 -6.93
N VAL A 167 2.54 20.83 -5.87
CA VAL A 167 1.88 20.78 -4.55
C VAL A 167 1.69 22.18 -3.97
N ARG A 168 2.66 23.08 -4.14
CA ARG A 168 2.50 24.48 -3.72
C ARG A 168 1.41 25.21 -4.49
N ILE A 169 1.29 24.98 -5.79
CA ILE A 169 0.25 25.57 -6.63
C ILE A 169 -1.13 25.09 -6.17
N LEU A 170 -1.29 23.78 -5.96
CA LEU A 170 -2.54 23.19 -5.46
C LEU A 170 -2.96 23.85 -4.14
N ARG A 171 -2.04 23.94 -3.18
CA ARG A 171 -2.30 24.59 -1.88
C ARG A 171 -2.64 26.07 -2.02
N ALA A 172 -1.85 26.82 -2.78
CA ALA A 172 -2.04 28.27 -2.96
C ALA A 172 -3.36 28.60 -3.64
N ALA A 173 -3.86 27.71 -4.51
CA ALA A 173 -5.15 27.85 -5.18
C ALA A 173 -6.33 27.28 -4.37
N GLY A 174 -6.10 26.77 -3.16
CA GLY A 174 -7.16 26.39 -2.22
C GLY A 174 -7.60 24.93 -2.28
N SER A 175 -6.74 24.01 -2.75
CA SER A 175 -7.06 22.57 -2.77
C SER A 175 -7.43 22.05 -1.38
N GLY A 176 -8.26 21.00 -1.36
CA GLY A 176 -8.43 20.18 -0.15
C GLY A 176 -7.15 19.39 0.20
N PRO A 177 -7.27 18.38 1.09
CA PRO A 177 -6.13 17.54 1.44
C PRO A 177 -5.51 16.86 0.21
N ILE A 178 -4.18 16.76 0.19
CA ILE A 178 -3.42 16.23 -0.95
C ILE A 178 -2.81 14.87 -0.60
N CYS A 179 -2.88 13.92 -1.53
CA CYS A 179 -2.11 12.68 -1.52
C CYS A 179 -1.09 12.68 -2.67
N VAL A 180 0.18 12.44 -2.36
CA VAL A 180 1.25 12.34 -3.36
C VAL A 180 1.56 10.88 -3.63
N LEU A 181 1.38 10.42 -4.87
CA LEU A 181 1.71 9.05 -5.26
C LEU A 181 3.11 9.01 -5.85
N LYS A 182 3.98 8.19 -5.25
CA LYS A 182 5.18 7.70 -5.93
C LYS A 182 4.73 6.91 -7.16
N CYS A 183 5.33 7.16 -8.31
CA CYS A 183 4.96 6.53 -9.57
C CYS A 183 6.22 6.29 -10.43
N THR A 184 6.23 5.26 -11.26
CA THR A 184 7.23 5.12 -12.34
C THR A 184 6.44 5.05 -13.65
N SER A 185 6.59 6.04 -14.52
CA SER A 185 5.86 6.14 -15.79
C SER A 185 6.49 5.31 -16.91
N THR A 186 6.74 4.02 -16.63
CA THR A 186 7.09 3.00 -17.64
C THR A 186 6.03 1.92 -17.61
N TYR A 187 5.65 1.38 -18.77
CA TYR A 187 4.48 0.51 -18.92
C TYR A 187 4.87 -0.80 -19.64
N PRO A 188 5.04 -1.93 -18.91
CA PRO A 188 5.02 -2.05 -17.46
C PRO A 188 6.26 -1.46 -16.78
N ALA A 189 6.13 -1.12 -15.50
CA ALA A 189 7.27 -0.85 -14.64
C ALA A 189 7.89 -2.16 -14.14
N THR A 190 9.14 -2.10 -13.71
CA THR A 190 9.83 -3.25 -13.10
C THR A 190 10.00 -3.03 -11.60
N PRO A 191 9.99 -4.08 -10.78
CA PRO A 191 10.33 -3.95 -9.35
C PRO A 191 11.65 -3.20 -9.14
N GLU A 192 12.65 -3.44 -9.98
CA GLU A 192 13.99 -2.86 -9.94
C GLU A 192 13.98 -1.34 -10.16
N ASN A 193 13.14 -0.83 -11.07
CA ASN A 193 13.08 0.61 -11.39
C ASN A 193 12.00 1.36 -10.60
N THR A 194 11.30 0.68 -9.68
CA THR A 194 10.22 1.31 -8.91
C THR A 194 10.74 2.20 -7.78
N ASN A 195 11.91 1.92 -7.20
CA ASN A 195 12.54 2.83 -6.21
C ASN A 195 11.64 3.21 -5.01
N LEU A 196 11.00 2.23 -4.36
CA LEU A 196 10.03 2.47 -3.27
C LEU A 196 10.61 3.18 -2.04
N LYS A 197 11.93 3.17 -1.84
CA LYS A 197 12.59 3.93 -0.75
C LYS A 197 12.31 5.44 -0.82
N THR A 198 11.80 5.93 -1.95
CA THR A 198 11.33 7.31 -2.11
C THR A 198 10.06 7.62 -1.31
N ILE A 199 9.20 6.65 -1.01
CA ILE A 199 7.93 6.86 -0.27
C ILE A 199 8.16 7.56 1.09
N PRO A 200 9.04 7.06 2.00
CA PRO A 200 9.30 7.75 3.26
C PRO A 200 10.00 9.11 3.07
N VAL A 201 10.74 9.30 1.98
CA VAL A 201 11.32 10.61 1.63
C VAL A 201 10.22 11.59 1.24
N PHE A 202 9.27 11.18 0.40
CA PHE A 202 8.10 11.99 0.06
C PHE A 202 7.29 12.36 1.30
N LYS A 203 7.10 11.43 2.24
CA LYS A 203 6.42 11.74 3.51
C LYS A 203 7.16 12.80 4.32
N SER A 204 8.49 12.78 4.29
CA SER A 204 9.33 13.79 4.96
C SER A 204 9.29 15.15 4.29
N VAL A 205 9.21 15.19 2.94
CA VAL A 205 9.12 16.44 2.16
C VAL A 205 7.72 17.06 2.21
N PHE A 206 6.67 16.21 2.24
CA PHE A 206 5.26 16.59 2.26
C PHE A 206 4.58 16.07 3.54
N PRO A 207 4.95 16.57 4.73
CA PRO A 207 4.50 16.01 6.02
C PRO A 207 2.98 16.12 6.24
N ASP A 208 2.35 17.11 5.62
CA ASP A 208 0.91 17.36 5.65
C ASP A 208 0.12 16.62 4.55
N CYS A 209 0.81 15.92 3.66
CA CYS A 209 0.19 15.07 2.65
C CYS A 209 0.13 13.61 3.09
N GLU A 210 -0.85 12.91 2.54
CA GLU A 210 -0.77 11.46 2.44
C GLU A 210 0.25 11.08 1.35
N VAL A 211 0.85 9.91 1.46
CA VAL A 211 1.75 9.38 0.43
C VAL A 211 1.29 7.99 0.05
N GLY A 212 1.31 7.69 -1.24
CA GLY A 212 0.91 6.39 -1.77
C GLY A 212 1.75 5.94 -2.94
N LEU A 213 1.25 4.94 -3.66
CA LEU A 213 1.85 4.37 -4.85
C LEU A 213 0.83 4.32 -6.00
N SER A 214 1.22 4.81 -7.18
CA SER A 214 0.60 4.45 -8.45
C SER A 214 1.54 3.47 -9.15
N ASP A 215 1.07 2.25 -9.37
CA ASP A 215 1.91 1.10 -9.64
C ASP A 215 1.64 0.47 -11.01
N HIS A 216 2.66 0.40 -11.86
CA HIS A 216 2.58 -0.21 -13.19
C HIS A 216 3.37 -1.53 -13.30
N THR A 217 3.81 -2.11 -12.16
CA THR A 217 4.49 -3.41 -12.18
C THR A 217 3.52 -4.58 -12.30
N MET A 218 4.01 -5.76 -12.66
CA MET A 218 3.22 -6.99 -12.55
C MET A 218 3.12 -7.48 -11.11
N GLY A 219 2.04 -8.20 -10.79
CA GLY A 219 1.81 -8.79 -9.47
C GLY A 219 1.56 -7.77 -8.35
N VAL A 220 1.67 -8.22 -7.10
CA VAL A 220 1.33 -7.42 -5.90
C VAL A 220 2.53 -7.02 -5.04
N GLY A 221 3.69 -7.66 -5.22
CA GLY A 221 4.81 -7.55 -4.28
C GLY A 221 5.32 -6.13 -4.06
N VAL A 222 5.29 -5.31 -5.11
CA VAL A 222 5.70 -3.90 -5.07
C VAL A 222 4.72 -3.06 -4.25
N ALA A 223 3.41 -3.23 -4.47
CA ALA A 223 2.39 -2.58 -3.66
C ALA A 223 2.46 -2.98 -2.18
N LEU A 224 2.72 -4.25 -1.86
CA LEU A 224 2.90 -4.70 -0.47
C LEU A 224 4.11 -4.05 0.19
N ALA A 225 5.24 -3.99 -0.52
CA ALA A 225 6.44 -3.32 -0.04
C ALA A 225 6.21 -1.81 0.15
N ALA A 226 5.39 -1.18 -0.69
CA ALA A 226 5.04 0.23 -0.57
C ALA A 226 4.20 0.50 0.68
N VAL A 227 3.20 -0.35 0.96
CA VAL A 227 2.43 -0.28 2.21
C VAL A 227 3.35 -0.43 3.41
N ALA A 228 4.29 -1.37 3.37
CA ALA A 228 5.28 -1.55 4.44
C ALA A 228 6.18 -0.33 4.66
N LEU A 229 6.34 0.53 3.63
CA LEU A 229 7.10 1.78 3.66
C LEU A 229 6.23 3.01 3.98
N GLY A 230 4.95 2.81 4.32
CA GLY A 230 4.03 3.88 4.73
C GLY A 230 3.09 4.39 3.65
N ALA A 231 2.95 3.70 2.50
CA ALA A 231 1.96 4.06 1.50
C ALA A 231 0.53 3.84 2.04
N THR A 232 -0.31 4.88 1.98
CA THR A 232 -1.71 4.85 2.45
C THR A 232 -2.71 4.69 1.31
N VAL A 233 -2.27 4.88 0.06
CA VAL A 233 -3.04 4.71 -1.18
C VAL A 233 -2.25 3.82 -2.13
N VAL A 234 -2.94 2.89 -2.81
CA VAL A 234 -2.39 2.09 -3.91
C VAL A 234 -3.34 2.18 -5.10
N GLU A 235 -2.80 2.55 -6.26
CA GLU A 235 -3.52 2.61 -7.54
C GLU A 235 -2.91 1.60 -8.52
N LYS A 236 -3.78 0.81 -9.15
CA LYS A 236 -3.43 -0.22 -10.14
C LYS A 236 -4.39 -0.18 -11.32
N HIS A 237 -3.86 -0.30 -12.53
CA HIS A 237 -4.68 -0.54 -13.72
C HIS A 237 -5.36 -1.91 -13.62
N PHE A 238 -6.58 -2.00 -14.12
CA PHE A 238 -7.44 -3.17 -13.99
C PHE A 238 -8.14 -3.53 -15.31
N THR A 239 -8.16 -4.82 -15.62
CA THR A 239 -8.85 -5.39 -16.78
C THR A 239 -9.57 -6.69 -16.39
N LEU A 240 -10.55 -7.13 -17.20
CA LEU A 240 -11.21 -8.42 -16.98
C LEU A 240 -10.27 -9.58 -17.31
N ARG A 241 -9.62 -9.49 -18.47
CA ARG A 241 -8.63 -10.45 -18.98
C ARG A 241 -7.66 -9.69 -19.87
N ARG A 242 -6.36 -9.89 -19.67
CA ARG A 242 -5.31 -9.29 -20.53
C ARG A 242 -5.38 -9.81 -21.95
N ALA A 243 -5.77 -11.08 -22.10
CA ALA A 243 -5.91 -11.77 -23.39
C ALA A 243 -6.96 -11.13 -24.32
N ASP A 244 -7.88 -10.32 -23.78
CA ASP A 244 -8.90 -9.62 -24.58
C ASP A 244 -8.33 -8.41 -25.34
N GLY A 245 -7.06 -8.07 -25.12
CA GLY A 245 -6.46 -6.84 -25.63
C GLY A 245 -7.02 -5.58 -24.95
N GLY A 246 -6.76 -4.42 -25.56
CA GLY A 246 -7.03 -3.11 -25.00
C GLY A 246 -5.75 -2.31 -24.78
N VAL A 247 -5.88 -0.98 -24.78
CA VAL A 247 -4.74 -0.05 -24.81
C VAL A 247 -3.74 -0.27 -23.68
N ASP A 248 -4.23 -0.58 -22.49
CA ASP A 248 -3.43 -0.76 -21.27
C ASP A 248 -3.48 -2.17 -20.70
N SER A 249 -4.07 -3.12 -21.42
CA SER A 249 -4.40 -4.42 -20.83
C SER A 249 -3.16 -5.22 -20.46
N ALA A 250 -2.05 -5.08 -21.19
CA ALA A 250 -0.82 -5.86 -21.04
C ALA A 250 -0.22 -5.82 -19.62
N PHE A 251 -0.39 -4.71 -18.89
CA PHE A 251 0.14 -4.50 -17.54
C PHE A 251 -0.94 -4.32 -16.47
N SER A 252 -2.21 -4.43 -16.87
CA SER A 252 -3.36 -4.30 -15.97
C SER A 252 -3.60 -5.58 -15.16
N MET A 253 -4.05 -5.45 -13.92
CA MET A 253 -4.40 -6.59 -13.06
C MET A 253 -5.70 -7.26 -13.52
N GLU A 254 -5.76 -8.59 -13.40
CA GLU A 254 -7.00 -9.38 -13.57
C GLU A 254 -7.75 -9.50 -12.22
N PRO A 255 -9.05 -9.88 -12.21
CA PRO A 255 -9.89 -9.87 -11.00
C PRO A 255 -9.31 -10.59 -9.79
N GLU A 256 -8.74 -11.77 -10.00
CA GLU A 256 -8.11 -12.59 -8.96
C GLU A 256 -6.86 -11.93 -8.36
N GLU A 257 -6.08 -11.23 -9.20
CA GLU A 257 -4.88 -10.52 -8.76
C GLU A 257 -5.27 -9.24 -8.00
N LEU A 258 -6.33 -8.55 -8.43
CA LEU A 258 -6.86 -7.37 -7.75
C LEU A 258 -7.44 -7.73 -6.37
N ALA A 259 -8.16 -8.85 -6.27
CA ALA A 259 -8.64 -9.37 -4.98
C ALA A 259 -7.48 -9.75 -4.05
N LEU A 260 -6.42 -10.34 -4.61
CA LEU A 260 -5.19 -10.63 -3.88
C LEU A 260 -4.51 -9.34 -3.41
N LEU A 261 -4.46 -8.29 -4.24
CA LEU A 261 -3.91 -6.99 -3.87
C LEU A 261 -4.64 -6.41 -2.65
N VAL A 262 -5.97 -6.35 -2.70
CA VAL A 262 -6.80 -5.82 -1.61
C VAL A 262 -6.53 -6.60 -0.32
N THR A 263 -6.59 -7.93 -0.39
CA THR A 263 -6.38 -8.80 0.78
C THR A 263 -4.99 -8.65 1.38
N GLU A 264 -3.94 -8.70 0.55
CA GLU A 264 -2.57 -8.73 1.03
C GLU A 264 -2.07 -7.35 1.45
N THR A 265 -2.55 -6.26 0.84
CA THR A 265 -2.22 -4.90 1.31
C THR A 265 -2.81 -4.62 2.69
N GLU A 266 -4.03 -5.07 2.97
CA GLU A 266 -4.62 -4.99 4.32
C GLU A 266 -3.81 -5.82 5.33
N ARG A 267 -3.44 -7.06 4.99
CA ARG A 267 -2.61 -7.92 5.86
C ARG A 267 -1.24 -7.31 6.12
N ALA A 268 -0.58 -6.77 5.09
CA ALA A 268 0.71 -6.11 5.23
C ALA A 268 0.61 -4.90 6.17
N TRP A 269 -0.42 -4.07 6.01
CA TRP A 269 -0.69 -2.93 6.89
C TRP A 269 -0.95 -3.38 8.34
N GLN A 270 -1.80 -4.39 8.57
CA GLN A 270 -2.05 -4.94 9.91
C GLN A 270 -0.77 -5.49 10.56
N ALA A 271 0.09 -6.15 9.76
CA ALA A 271 1.33 -6.77 10.23
C ALA A 271 2.42 -5.76 10.61
N LEU A 272 2.37 -4.52 10.12
CA LEU A 272 3.27 -3.46 10.57
C LEU A 272 3.14 -3.21 12.08
N GLY A 273 1.92 -3.29 12.59
CA GLY A 273 1.63 -3.20 14.02
C GLY A 273 2.25 -1.97 14.68
N GLY A 274 2.74 -2.14 15.90
CA GLY A 274 3.49 -1.13 16.64
C GLY A 274 4.87 -1.64 17.03
N ILE A 275 5.73 -0.73 17.49
CA ILE A 275 7.04 -1.09 18.03
C ILE A 275 6.86 -1.98 19.27
N GLN A 276 7.33 -3.22 19.20
CA GLN A 276 7.27 -4.18 20.29
C GLN A 276 8.70 -4.55 20.72
N LEU A 277 9.10 -4.08 21.92
CA LEU A 277 10.40 -4.40 22.54
C LEU A 277 10.25 -5.28 23.79
N ASP A 278 9.04 -5.76 24.08
CA ASP A 278 8.74 -6.63 25.22
C ASP A 278 7.80 -7.78 24.80
N THR A 279 7.50 -8.67 25.74
CA THR A 279 6.61 -9.83 25.57
C THR A 279 5.17 -9.35 25.37
N GLN A 280 4.49 -9.84 24.35
CA GLN A 280 3.06 -9.58 24.19
C GLN A 280 2.25 -10.32 25.25
N LYS A 281 1.08 -9.76 25.58
CA LYS A 281 0.06 -10.46 26.37
C LYS A 281 -0.31 -11.82 25.76
N ALA A 282 -0.35 -11.92 24.43
CA ALA A 282 -0.61 -13.18 23.71
C ALA A 282 0.49 -14.24 23.97
N GLU A 283 1.70 -13.80 24.29
CA GLU A 283 2.88 -14.64 24.50
C GLU A 283 3.13 -14.98 25.98
N GLU A 284 2.43 -14.34 26.93
CA GLU A 284 2.61 -14.58 28.38
C GLU A 284 2.48 -16.05 28.74
N LYS A 285 1.45 -16.74 28.21
CA LYS A 285 1.26 -18.18 28.43
C LYS A 285 2.37 -19.01 27.83
N SER A 286 3.02 -18.55 26.77
CA SER A 286 4.15 -19.23 26.14
C SER A 286 5.43 -19.12 26.96
N ARG A 287 5.52 -18.16 27.89
CA ARG A 287 6.68 -18.02 28.79
C ARG A 287 6.92 -19.26 29.65
N GLN A 288 5.87 -20.01 29.99
CA GLN A 288 5.99 -21.29 30.72
C GLN A 288 6.82 -22.34 29.95
N PHE A 289 6.94 -22.22 28.62
CA PHE A 289 7.75 -23.13 27.80
C PHE A 289 9.20 -22.66 27.65
N ARG A 290 9.62 -21.59 28.34
CA ARG A 290 11.04 -21.24 28.46
C ARG A 290 11.76 -22.26 29.32
N ARG A 291 13.09 -22.31 29.20
CA ARG A 291 13.91 -23.11 30.11
C ARG A 291 14.14 -22.36 31.41
N SER A 292 14.20 -23.10 32.49
CA SER A 292 14.65 -22.64 33.80
C SER A 292 15.42 -23.76 34.50
N ILE A 293 15.97 -23.50 35.67
CA ILE A 293 16.79 -24.47 36.40
C ILE A 293 15.87 -25.37 37.23
N TYR A 294 15.97 -26.67 36.98
CA TYR A 294 15.20 -27.71 37.66
C TYR A 294 16.11 -28.76 38.28
N VAL A 295 15.62 -29.36 39.34
CA VAL A 295 16.23 -30.49 40.03
C VAL A 295 15.96 -31.75 39.21
N VAL A 296 17.02 -32.44 38.77
CA VAL A 296 16.93 -33.66 37.93
C VAL A 296 17.24 -34.95 38.69
N LYS A 297 17.75 -34.83 39.92
CA LYS A 297 17.93 -35.91 40.91
C LYS A 297 17.57 -35.36 42.28
N ASP A 298 17.01 -36.18 43.17
CA ASP A 298 16.74 -35.76 44.56
C ASP A 298 18.04 -35.25 45.23
N ILE A 299 17.95 -34.18 46.02
CA ILE A 299 19.07 -33.52 46.72
C ILE A 299 18.71 -33.39 48.20
N GLN A 300 19.58 -33.81 49.11
CA GLN A 300 19.37 -33.69 50.55
C GLN A 300 19.76 -32.29 51.06
N LYS A 301 19.22 -31.90 52.22
CA LYS A 301 19.67 -30.67 52.91
C LYS A 301 21.18 -30.77 53.20
N GLY A 302 21.92 -29.71 52.86
CA GLY A 302 23.37 -29.63 53.02
C GLY A 302 24.18 -30.31 51.92
N GLU A 303 23.55 -30.87 50.88
CA GLU A 303 24.23 -31.43 49.71
C GLU A 303 24.59 -30.32 48.70
N ILE A 304 25.66 -30.51 47.93
CA ILE A 304 26.16 -29.55 46.94
C ILE A 304 25.31 -29.60 45.66
N ILE A 305 25.01 -28.44 45.09
CA ILE A 305 24.39 -28.29 43.77
C ILE A 305 25.46 -28.53 42.68
N THR A 306 25.20 -29.47 41.79
CA THR A 306 26.13 -29.88 40.72
C THR A 306 25.43 -30.02 39.36
N PRO A 307 26.17 -30.03 38.23
CA PRO A 307 25.58 -30.25 36.90
C PRO A 307 24.84 -31.59 36.75
N GLU A 308 25.10 -32.56 37.62
CA GLU A 308 24.46 -33.87 37.60
C GLU A 308 23.10 -33.90 38.31
N ASN A 309 22.86 -32.99 39.26
CA ASN A 309 21.63 -32.95 40.07
C ASN A 309 20.69 -31.78 39.73
N VAL A 310 21.17 -30.74 39.04
CA VAL A 310 20.34 -29.69 38.43
C VAL A 310 20.58 -29.57 36.93
N ARG A 311 19.59 -29.08 36.18
CA ARG A 311 19.71 -28.84 34.74
C ARG A 311 18.84 -27.67 34.29
N VAL A 312 19.29 -26.99 33.23
CA VAL A 312 18.48 -26.01 32.50
C VAL A 312 17.53 -26.74 31.55
N ILE A 313 16.28 -26.94 31.97
CA ILE A 313 15.23 -27.65 31.22
C ILE A 313 13.90 -26.88 31.26
N ARG A 314 12.92 -27.35 30.49
CA ARG A 314 11.53 -26.85 30.57
C ARG A 314 10.79 -27.56 31.71
N PRO A 315 9.76 -26.94 32.33
CA PRO A 315 9.17 -25.63 32.01
C PRO A 315 9.93 -24.42 32.59
N GLY A 316 9.34 -23.22 32.47
CA GLY A 316 9.97 -21.93 32.75
C GLY A 316 9.75 -21.40 34.18
N ASP A 317 9.27 -22.24 35.10
CA ASP A 317 8.83 -21.82 36.45
C ASP A 317 9.92 -21.88 37.53
N GLY A 318 11.10 -22.38 37.19
CA GLY A 318 12.29 -22.42 38.05
C GLY A 318 13.17 -21.19 37.94
N LEU A 319 14.32 -21.26 38.59
CA LEU A 319 15.30 -20.18 38.63
C LEU A 319 15.78 -19.86 37.21
N HIS A 320 15.94 -18.57 36.91
CA HIS A 320 16.37 -18.13 35.60
C HIS A 320 17.73 -18.77 35.23
N PRO A 321 17.90 -19.31 34.00
CA PRO A 321 19.14 -20.02 33.60
C PRO A 321 20.43 -19.22 33.76
N ARG A 322 20.34 -17.88 33.78
CA ARG A 322 21.50 -17.00 34.01
C ARG A 322 22.25 -17.30 35.31
N TYR A 323 21.57 -17.84 36.31
CA TYR A 323 22.17 -18.14 37.60
C TYR A 323 22.83 -19.52 37.62
N PHE A 324 22.80 -20.29 36.52
CA PHE A 324 23.23 -21.69 36.52
C PHE A 324 24.66 -21.86 37.04
N ASP A 325 25.62 -21.08 36.55
CA ASP A 325 27.01 -21.19 37.00
C ASP A 325 27.18 -20.68 38.45
N GLU A 326 26.43 -19.64 38.84
CA GLU A 326 26.49 -19.05 40.19
C GLU A 326 25.94 -19.97 41.29
N ILE A 327 25.07 -20.92 40.94
CA ILE A 327 24.50 -21.86 41.91
C ILE A 327 25.34 -23.13 42.07
N LEU A 328 26.19 -23.47 41.11
CA LEU A 328 27.06 -24.64 41.21
C LEU A 328 28.03 -24.47 42.38
N GLY A 329 28.20 -25.52 43.18
CA GLY A 329 29.04 -25.47 44.39
C GLY A 329 28.35 -24.87 45.61
N LYS A 330 27.14 -24.29 45.49
CA LYS A 330 26.33 -23.91 46.65
C LYS A 330 25.69 -25.14 47.29
N PHE A 331 25.19 -24.99 48.52
CA PHE A 331 24.57 -26.06 49.28
C PHE A 331 23.04 -25.91 49.29
N ALA A 332 22.29 -27.02 49.27
CA ALA A 332 20.84 -27.02 49.41
C ALA A 332 20.43 -26.68 50.86
N GLY A 333 19.68 -25.60 51.07
CA GLY A 333 19.19 -25.18 52.39
C GLY A 333 18.04 -26.05 52.92
N THR A 334 17.36 -26.76 52.01
CA THR A 334 16.25 -27.69 52.27
C THR A 334 16.39 -28.93 51.38
N PRO A 335 15.71 -30.05 51.68
CA PRO A 335 15.65 -31.18 50.76
C PRO A 335 14.87 -30.83 49.48
N LEU A 336 15.39 -31.20 48.30
CA LEU A 336 14.80 -30.92 47.00
C LEU A 336 14.51 -32.21 46.22
N LYS A 337 13.35 -32.25 45.55
CA LYS A 337 12.89 -33.43 44.80
C LYS A 337 13.11 -33.27 43.31
N LYS A 338 13.43 -34.38 42.63
CA LYS A 338 13.47 -34.46 41.17
C LYS A 338 12.16 -33.94 40.58
N GLY A 339 12.26 -33.05 39.60
CA GLY A 339 11.12 -32.40 38.94
C GLY A 339 10.69 -31.09 39.61
N ALA A 340 11.27 -30.71 40.75
CA ALA A 340 10.99 -29.43 41.38
C ALA A 340 11.71 -28.27 40.65
N PRO A 341 11.05 -27.11 40.46
CA PRO A 341 11.72 -25.88 40.03
C PRO A 341 12.69 -25.45 41.14
N LEU A 342 13.96 -25.24 40.80
CA LEU A 342 14.92 -24.71 41.76
C LEU A 342 14.65 -23.23 42.00
N ARG A 343 14.72 -22.75 43.25
CA ARG A 343 14.57 -21.34 43.63
C ARG A 343 15.82 -20.85 44.35
N LEU A 344 16.09 -19.54 44.33
CA LEU A 344 17.20 -18.96 45.12
C LEU A 344 17.06 -19.23 46.62
N THR A 345 15.81 -19.26 47.12
CA THR A 345 15.48 -19.57 48.52
C THR A 345 15.80 -21.01 48.93
N ASP A 346 16.00 -21.90 47.96
CA ASP A 346 16.33 -23.30 48.20
C ASP A 346 17.83 -23.49 48.51
N LEU A 347 18.65 -22.45 48.33
CA LEU A 347 20.10 -22.47 48.48
C LEU A 347 20.50 -21.85 49.83
N SER A 348 21.40 -22.50 50.54
CA SER A 348 22.14 -21.92 51.66
C SER A 348 23.52 -21.43 51.19
N GLY A 349 24.04 -20.36 51.78
CA GLY A 349 25.40 -19.85 51.50
C GLY A 349 26.51 -20.88 51.73
N THR A 350 27.73 -20.55 51.33
CA THR A 350 28.93 -21.41 51.49
C THR A 350 29.07 -21.91 52.93
N GLN A 351 29.39 -23.20 53.10
CA GLN A 351 29.67 -23.83 54.39
C GLN A 351 30.59 -22.95 55.25
N ASN A 352 30.09 -22.54 56.42
CA ASN A 352 30.95 -22.20 57.54
C ASN A 352 31.38 -23.49 58.25
#